data_AF-A0A4Q0IMF0-F1
#
_entry.id   AF-A0A4Q0IMF0-F1
#
_cell.length_a   1.000
_cell.length_b   1.000
_cell.length_c   1.000
_cell.angle_alpha   90.00
_cell.angle_beta   90.00
_cell.angle_gamma   90.00
#
_symmetry.space_group_name_H-M   'P 1'
#
loop_
_entity.id
_entity.type
_entity.pdbx_description
1 polymer ?
#
loop_
_entity_poly.entity_id
_entity_poly.type
_entity_poly.pdbx_seq_one_letter_code
_entity_poly.pdbx_strand_id
1 'polypeptide(L)'
;MKKVISLMLLFATMLTFTACGGDDEPDNTKLSKTAYSMYHEDTQTIEGTNVADLVWESDNEFVATVKNSAVTGQYVGKASVKSATKNLSFTVEVKPRYNTYEEPYLEWGASKSAIKAKYGTPQSEDTNSLIYQTSNTNAPIMLYVFENGKMSTCGVVCKISTAYQLGDFLVERYVPVKVDVDNYSATLLHCYGKISDPQIDYGVAMQYNSSIGGVLVAYTGVNNSKSRSAEAINFPKAFESLEKALK
;
A
#
# COMPACT_ATOMS: atom_id res chain seq x y z
N MET A 1 -37.18 41.72 87.95
CA MET A 1 -38.18 41.19 86.98
C MET A 1 -38.56 42.28 86.00
N LYS A 2 -38.15 42.13 84.73
CA LYS A 2 -38.72 42.68 83.48
C LYS A 2 -37.60 42.60 82.42
N LYS A 3 -37.74 41.64 81.51
CA LYS A 3 -36.80 41.36 80.41
C LYS A 3 -37.00 42.40 79.30
N VAL A 4 -35.91 42.82 78.68
CA VAL A 4 -35.88 43.83 77.61
C VAL A 4 -35.22 43.19 76.37
N ILE A 5 -35.73 43.56 75.18
CA ILE A 5 -35.08 43.57 73.84
C ILE A 5 -34.76 42.18 73.23
N SER A 6 -35.54 41.64 72.27
CA SER A 6 -35.63 41.97 70.83
C SER A 6 -34.28 41.96 70.10
N LEU A 7 -33.97 40.95 69.27
CA LEU A 7 -33.46 41.15 67.89
C LEU A 7 -33.27 39.80 67.15
N MET A 8 -34.11 39.61 66.14
CA MET A 8 -33.88 38.96 64.85
C MET A 8 -32.46 38.39 64.59
N LEU A 9 -32.32 37.07 64.44
CA LEU A 9 -31.18 36.43 63.77
C LEU A 9 -31.70 35.66 62.54
N LEU A 10 -31.62 36.31 61.38
CA LEU A 10 -31.83 35.72 60.07
C LEU A 10 -30.51 35.05 59.65
N PHE A 11 -30.50 33.72 59.58
CA PHE A 11 -29.35 32.93 59.11
C PHE A 11 -29.23 33.09 57.58
N ALA A 12 -28.47 34.08 57.13
CA ALA A 12 -28.05 34.19 55.74
C ALA A 12 -26.79 33.35 55.53
N THR A 13 -26.96 32.06 55.25
CA THR A 13 -25.90 31.21 54.70
C THR A 13 -25.55 31.71 53.30
N MET A 14 -24.44 32.44 53.19
CA MET A 14 -23.80 32.70 51.91
C MET A 14 -23.29 31.37 51.35
N LEU A 15 -24.05 30.79 50.44
CA LEU A 15 -23.55 29.78 49.51
C LEU A 15 -22.70 30.50 48.48
N THR A 16 -21.39 30.59 48.72
CA THR A 16 -20.44 30.91 47.65
C THR A 16 -20.35 29.70 46.74
N PHE A 17 -21.15 29.70 45.67
CA PHE A 17 -20.85 28.87 44.52
C PHE A 17 -19.53 29.37 43.93
N THR A 18 -18.42 28.70 44.26
CA THR A 18 -17.25 28.74 43.38
C THR A 18 -17.68 28.03 42.11
N ALA A 19 -18.23 28.81 41.18
CA ALA A 19 -18.30 28.40 39.78
C ALA A 19 -16.87 28.15 39.35
N CYS A 20 -16.46 26.88 39.40
CA CYS A 20 -15.30 26.41 38.68
C CYS A 20 -15.70 26.58 37.21
N GLY A 21 -15.38 27.75 36.66
CA GLY A 21 -15.39 27.97 35.23
C GLY A 21 -14.38 27.00 34.66
N GLY A 22 -14.87 25.86 34.19
CA GLY A 22 -14.22 25.20 33.08
C GLY A 22 -14.35 26.17 31.92
N ASP A 23 -13.34 27.02 31.73
CA ASP A 23 -13.07 27.60 30.43
C ASP A 23 -12.68 26.43 29.52
N ASP A 24 -13.69 25.66 29.11
CA ASP A 24 -13.57 24.80 27.96
C ASP A 24 -13.54 25.75 26.77
N GLU A 25 -12.35 26.25 26.46
CA GLU A 25 -12.13 26.92 25.18
C GLU A 25 -12.68 26.01 24.07
N PRO A 26 -13.47 26.55 23.13
CA PRO A 26 -14.04 25.73 22.07
C PRO A 26 -12.91 25.07 21.30
N ASP A 27 -12.95 23.74 21.22
CA ASP A 27 -12.00 22.94 20.46
C ASP A 27 -11.97 23.41 19.00
N ASN A 28 -10.90 24.11 18.64
CA ASN A 28 -10.68 24.68 17.32
C ASN A 28 -9.77 23.81 16.44
N THR A 29 -9.55 22.55 16.83
CA THR A 29 -8.72 21.58 16.10
C THR A 29 -9.32 21.33 14.72
N LYS A 30 -8.52 21.56 13.67
CA LYS A 30 -8.98 21.39 12.27
C LYS A 30 -7.82 21.10 11.33
N LEU A 31 -8.08 20.33 10.29
CA LEU A 31 -7.17 20.16 9.16
C LEU A 31 -7.34 21.31 8.16
N SER A 32 -6.24 21.87 7.67
CA SER A 32 -6.25 22.78 6.50
C SER A 32 -6.03 22.02 5.19
N LYS A 33 -5.53 20.78 5.25
CA LYS A 33 -5.33 19.90 4.10
C LYS A 33 -5.79 18.48 4.41
N THR A 34 -6.62 17.94 3.53
CA THR A 34 -7.26 16.62 3.69
C THR A 34 -6.87 15.60 2.62
N ALA A 35 -5.96 15.96 1.71
CA ALA A 35 -5.42 15.07 0.69
C ALA A 35 -3.94 15.38 0.45
N TYR A 36 -3.12 14.33 0.48
CA TYR A 36 -1.69 14.38 0.23
C TYR A 36 -1.37 13.55 -1.01
N SER A 37 -0.66 14.15 -1.96
CA SER A 37 -0.07 13.46 -3.10
C SER A 37 1.44 13.53 -2.93
N MET A 38 2.10 12.38 -2.96
CA MET A 38 3.53 12.27 -2.68
C MET A 38 4.16 11.13 -3.46
N TYR A 39 5.48 11.06 -3.47
CA TYR A 39 6.21 9.91 -4.01
C TYR A 39 6.77 9.03 -2.88
N HIS A 40 7.32 7.88 -3.26
CA HIS A 40 8.07 7.00 -2.36
C HIS A 40 9.13 7.78 -1.58
N GLU A 41 9.15 7.57 -0.25
CA GLU A 41 10.04 8.19 0.76
C GLU A 41 9.85 9.70 0.99
N ASP A 42 8.98 10.38 0.24
CA ASP A 42 8.65 11.77 0.53
C ASP A 42 8.03 11.89 1.93
N THR A 43 8.23 13.05 2.57
CA THR A 43 7.61 13.38 3.85
C THR A 43 6.95 14.74 3.78
N GLN A 44 5.73 14.87 4.31
CA GLN A 44 5.00 16.14 4.40
C GLN A 44 4.44 16.33 5.81
N THR A 45 4.45 17.57 6.30
CA THR A 45 3.83 17.91 7.59
C THR A 45 2.32 17.86 7.47
N ILE A 46 1.64 17.40 8.52
CA ILE A 46 0.18 17.45 8.62
C ILE A 46 -0.25 18.91 8.84
N GLU A 47 -0.98 19.47 7.88
CA GLU A 47 -1.38 20.88 7.91
C GLU A 47 -2.73 21.07 8.63
N GLY A 48 -2.72 21.86 9.70
CA GLY A 48 -3.91 22.18 10.47
C GLY A 48 -3.63 23.05 11.71
N THR A 49 -4.70 23.38 12.43
CA THR A 49 -4.65 24.07 13.73
C THR A 49 -4.75 23.02 14.84
N ASN A 50 -3.87 23.07 15.83
CA ASN A 50 -3.85 22.17 17.00
C ASN A 50 -3.77 20.68 16.65
N VAL A 51 -3.09 20.34 15.56
CA VAL A 51 -2.92 18.94 15.09
C VAL A 51 -1.63 18.27 15.56
N ALA A 52 -0.69 19.02 16.15
CA ALA A 52 0.67 18.56 16.43
C ALA A 52 0.75 17.42 17.45
N ASP A 53 -0.17 17.40 18.43
CA ASP A 53 -0.22 16.42 19.51
C ASP A 53 -1.24 15.30 19.26
N LEU A 54 -1.87 15.29 18.07
CA LEU A 54 -2.81 14.24 17.72
C LEU A 54 -2.07 12.94 17.37
N VAL A 55 -2.62 11.83 17.86
CA VAL A 55 -2.22 10.50 17.42
C VAL A 55 -2.98 10.18 16.14
N TRP A 56 -2.23 9.75 15.12
CA TRP A 56 -2.75 9.43 13.80
C TRP A 56 -2.48 7.97 13.47
N GLU A 57 -3.45 7.34 12.82
CA GLU A 57 -3.39 5.94 12.41
C GLU A 57 -3.71 5.85 10.92
N SER A 58 -2.81 5.19 10.17
CA SER A 58 -3.06 4.82 8.78
C SER A 58 -3.81 3.49 8.70
N ASP A 59 -4.78 3.37 7.81
CA ASP A 59 -5.41 2.08 7.48
C ASP A 59 -4.47 1.14 6.72
N ASN A 60 -3.46 1.69 6.05
CA ASN A 60 -2.44 0.95 5.33
C ASN A 60 -1.05 1.60 5.51
N GLU A 61 -0.28 1.08 6.46
CA GLU A 61 1.08 1.54 6.77
C GLU A 61 2.10 1.16 5.69
N PHE A 62 1.76 0.23 4.78
CA PHE A 62 2.56 -0.01 3.57
C PHE A 62 2.35 1.08 2.52
N VAL A 63 1.31 1.90 2.59
CA VAL A 63 1.21 3.06 1.71
C VAL A 63 1.68 4.32 2.41
N ALA A 64 1.28 4.55 3.66
CA ALA A 64 1.67 5.77 4.38
C ALA A 64 1.78 5.53 5.88
N THR A 65 2.82 6.08 6.49
CA THR A 65 3.04 6.08 7.94
C THR A 65 2.99 7.49 8.49
N VAL A 66 2.59 7.65 9.75
CA VAL A 66 2.66 8.93 10.45
C VAL A 66 3.60 8.84 11.65
N LYS A 67 4.51 9.81 11.76
CA LYS A 67 5.38 9.97 12.91
C LYS A 67 5.62 11.45 13.16
N ASN A 68 5.53 11.90 14.43
CA ASN A 68 5.81 13.29 14.83
C ASN A 68 5.07 14.34 13.97
N SER A 69 3.78 14.12 13.71
CA SER A 69 2.95 15.01 12.86
C SER A 69 3.42 15.19 11.41
N ALA A 70 4.23 14.25 10.93
CA ALA A 70 4.61 14.14 9.53
C ALA A 70 4.10 12.81 8.96
N VAL A 71 3.57 12.88 7.73
CA VAL A 71 3.20 11.71 6.93
C VAL A 71 4.34 11.40 5.97
N THR A 72 4.73 10.12 5.91
CA THR A 72 5.76 9.60 5.00
C THR A 72 5.13 8.58 4.05
N GLY A 73 5.39 8.73 2.75
CA GLY A 73 4.92 7.82 1.71
C GLY A 73 5.81 6.58 1.65
N GLN A 74 5.21 5.40 1.74
CA GLN A 74 5.92 4.13 1.83
C GLN A 74 5.94 3.37 0.52
N TYR A 75 4.81 2.92 -0.04
CA TYR A 75 4.76 2.27 -1.34
C TYR A 75 3.59 2.81 -2.16
N VAL A 76 3.69 2.73 -3.50
CA VAL A 76 2.65 3.20 -4.42
C VAL A 76 1.29 2.62 -4.04
N GLY A 77 0.30 3.51 -3.89
CA GLY A 77 -1.02 3.13 -3.45
C GLY A 77 -1.79 4.25 -2.77
N LYS A 78 -2.88 3.89 -2.10
CA LYS A 78 -3.75 4.83 -1.37
C LYS A 78 -3.97 4.36 0.06
N ALA A 79 -3.97 5.32 1.00
CA ALA A 79 -4.31 5.10 2.40
C ALA A 79 -5.22 6.22 2.93
N SER A 80 -6.02 5.88 3.92
CA SER A 80 -6.72 6.83 4.78
C SER A 80 -6.02 6.91 6.13
N VAL A 81 -5.72 8.13 6.57
CA VAL A 81 -5.17 8.40 7.89
C VAL A 81 -6.24 9.07 8.75
N LYS A 82 -6.45 8.56 9.96
CA LYS A 82 -7.47 9.04 10.91
C LYS A 82 -6.84 9.40 12.24
N SER A 83 -7.36 10.43 12.89
CA SER A 83 -6.98 10.72 14.27
C SER A 83 -7.60 9.68 15.20
N ALA A 84 -6.81 9.17 16.16
CA ALA A 84 -7.29 8.24 17.17
C ALA A 84 -8.19 8.92 18.24
N THR A 85 -8.11 10.25 18.36
CA THR A 85 -8.75 11.01 19.45
C THR A 85 -9.78 12.03 18.95
N LYS A 86 -9.80 12.34 17.65
CA LYS A 86 -10.70 13.32 17.02
C LYS A 86 -11.34 12.72 15.78
N ASN A 87 -12.51 13.24 15.40
CA ASN A 87 -13.16 12.87 14.14
C ASN A 87 -12.54 13.63 12.95
N LEU A 88 -11.25 13.39 12.71
CA LEU A 88 -10.47 13.99 11.63
C LEU A 88 -9.82 12.90 10.78
N SER A 89 -9.81 13.11 9.47
CA SER A 89 -9.18 12.18 8.54
C SER A 89 -8.68 12.89 7.30
N PHE A 90 -7.64 12.34 6.69
CA PHE A 90 -7.15 12.75 5.37
C PHE A 90 -6.75 11.53 4.54
N THR A 91 -6.57 11.72 3.24
CA THR A 91 -6.11 10.69 2.32
C THR A 91 -4.68 10.93 1.88
N VAL A 92 -3.97 9.84 1.60
CA VAL A 92 -2.62 9.85 1.04
C VAL A 92 -2.62 9.00 -0.23
N GLU A 93 -2.09 9.56 -1.32
CA GLU A 93 -1.79 8.85 -2.55
C GLU A 93 -0.28 8.92 -2.79
N VAL A 94 0.37 7.76 -2.72
CA VAL A 94 1.76 7.61 -3.14
C VAL A 94 1.77 7.27 -4.62
N LYS A 95 2.31 8.16 -5.43
CA LYS A 95 2.36 8.05 -6.89
C LYS A 95 3.65 7.41 -7.34
N PRO A 96 3.63 6.66 -8.46
CA PRO A 96 4.85 6.13 -9.04
C PRO A 96 5.69 7.27 -9.64
N ARG A 97 6.99 7.23 -9.38
CA ARG A 97 7.99 8.06 -10.08
C ARG A 97 8.49 7.34 -11.33
N TYR A 98 8.54 6.01 -11.29
CA TYR A 98 9.05 5.17 -12.36
C TYR A 98 7.91 4.42 -13.06
N ASN A 99 7.94 4.44 -14.38
CA ASN A 99 6.89 3.88 -15.24
C ASN A 99 7.48 2.89 -16.24
N THR A 100 8.28 1.94 -15.73
CA THR A 100 9.02 0.97 -16.55
C THR A 100 8.10 0.13 -17.43
N TYR A 101 6.94 -0.29 -16.91
CA TYR A 101 5.83 -0.85 -17.68
C TYR A 101 4.49 -0.65 -16.95
N GLU A 102 3.39 -0.87 -17.66
CA GLU A 102 2.06 -0.99 -17.06
C GLU A 102 1.95 -2.36 -16.38
N GLU A 103 1.68 -2.38 -15.07
CA GLU A 103 1.54 -3.63 -14.33
C GLU A 103 0.46 -4.54 -14.97
N PRO A 104 0.70 -5.86 -15.08
CA PRO A 104 -0.28 -6.78 -15.62
C PRO A 104 -1.59 -6.74 -14.83
N TYR A 105 -2.69 -7.20 -15.43
CA TYR A 105 -3.95 -7.40 -14.71
C TYR A 105 -3.83 -8.50 -13.65
N LEU A 106 -3.70 -8.10 -12.38
CA LEU A 106 -3.47 -9.00 -11.24
C LEU A 106 -4.77 -9.51 -10.59
N GLU A 107 -5.71 -9.99 -11.39
CA GLU A 107 -6.93 -10.65 -10.88
C GLU A 107 -6.73 -12.16 -10.79
N TRP A 108 -6.26 -12.65 -9.63
CA TRP A 108 -5.99 -14.07 -9.43
C TRP A 108 -7.23 -14.93 -9.68
N GLY A 109 -7.08 -15.94 -10.52
CA GLY A 109 -8.18 -16.81 -10.91
C GLY A 109 -8.99 -16.34 -12.11
N ALA A 110 -8.67 -15.19 -12.72
CA ALA A 110 -9.29 -14.73 -13.95
C ALA A 110 -9.21 -15.78 -15.08
N SER A 111 -10.24 -15.83 -15.92
CA SER A 111 -10.26 -16.71 -17.10
C SER A 111 -9.46 -16.10 -18.25
N LYS A 112 -9.04 -16.93 -19.22
CA LYS A 112 -8.47 -16.44 -20.49
C LYS A 112 -9.37 -15.43 -21.20
N SER A 113 -10.69 -15.60 -21.12
CA SER A 113 -11.64 -14.67 -21.73
C SER A 113 -11.61 -13.29 -21.06
N ALA A 114 -11.47 -13.22 -19.73
CA ALA A 114 -11.33 -11.95 -19.02
C ALA A 114 -10.03 -11.23 -19.39
N ILE A 115 -8.91 -11.97 -19.49
CA ILE A 115 -7.62 -11.40 -19.92
C ILE A 115 -7.72 -10.87 -21.37
N LYS A 116 -8.29 -11.66 -22.29
CA LYS A 116 -8.50 -11.24 -23.69
C LYS A 116 -9.46 -10.06 -23.83
N ALA A 117 -10.47 -9.94 -22.97
CA ALA A 117 -11.35 -8.77 -22.96
C ALA A 117 -10.60 -7.47 -22.61
N LYS A 118 -9.55 -7.56 -21.77
CA LYS A 118 -8.74 -6.42 -21.38
C LYS A 118 -7.63 -6.07 -22.38
N TYR A 119 -6.95 -7.07 -22.93
CA TYR A 119 -5.76 -6.87 -23.76
C TYR A 119 -5.95 -7.16 -25.25
N GLY A 120 -7.13 -7.65 -25.64
CA GLY A 120 -7.42 -8.05 -27.00
C GLY A 120 -6.81 -9.40 -27.37
N THR A 121 -6.49 -9.55 -28.66
CA THR A 121 -5.95 -10.79 -29.23
C THR A 121 -4.49 -10.99 -28.84
N PRO A 122 -4.11 -12.13 -28.22
CA PRO A 122 -2.73 -12.42 -27.91
C PRO A 122 -1.92 -12.70 -29.18
N GLN A 123 -0.61 -12.52 -29.11
CA GLN A 123 0.32 -12.98 -30.14
C GLN A 123 0.37 -14.51 -30.20
N SER A 124 0.29 -15.18 -29.04
CA SER A 124 0.24 -16.63 -28.94
C SER A 124 -0.73 -17.07 -27.84
N GLU A 125 -1.46 -18.15 -28.10
CA GLU A 125 -2.36 -18.80 -27.15
C GLU A 125 -2.14 -20.31 -27.23
N ASP A 126 -1.92 -20.95 -26.09
CA ASP A 126 -1.94 -22.41 -25.97
C ASP A 126 -2.97 -22.84 -24.90
N THR A 127 -2.96 -24.12 -24.52
CA THR A 127 -3.88 -24.65 -23.51
C THR A 127 -3.81 -23.88 -22.18
N ASN A 128 -2.62 -23.48 -21.74
CA ASN A 128 -2.37 -22.97 -20.39
C ASN A 128 -1.75 -21.57 -20.35
N SER A 129 -1.65 -20.86 -21.47
CA SER A 129 -0.99 -19.56 -21.51
C SER A 129 -1.55 -18.61 -22.59
N LEU A 130 -1.31 -17.32 -22.36
CA LEU A 130 -1.50 -16.24 -23.32
C LEU A 130 -0.23 -15.39 -23.34
N ILE A 131 0.25 -15.04 -24.52
CA ILE A 131 1.43 -14.17 -24.71
C ILE A 131 1.03 -12.96 -25.54
N TYR A 132 1.36 -11.78 -25.05
CA TYR A 132 1.11 -10.50 -25.67
C TYR A 132 2.42 -9.80 -26.00
N GLN A 133 2.51 -9.29 -27.22
CA GLN A 133 3.53 -8.30 -27.58
C GLN A 133 3.03 -6.93 -27.14
N THR A 134 3.80 -6.25 -26.30
CA THR A 134 3.45 -4.91 -25.85
C THR A 134 4.01 -3.86 -26.81
N SER A 135 3.47 -2.64 -26.75
CA SER A 135 4.05 -1.46 -27.42
C SER A 135 5.26 -0.88 -26.65
N ASN A 136 5.52 -1.35 -25.43
CA ASN A 136 6.61 -0.86 -24.60
C ASN A 136 7.91 -1.56 -24.99
N THR A 137 8.82 -0.82 -25.60
CA THR A 137 10.11 -1.35 -26.08
C THR A 137 11.04 -1.80 -24.96
N ASN A 138 10.83 -1.36 -23.71
CA ASN A 138 11.60 -1.80 -22.54
C ASN A 138 11.03 -3.08 -21.91
N ALA A 139 9.74 -3.35 -22.12
CA ALA A 139 9.02 -4.50 -21.58
C ALA A 139 8.19 -5.18 -22.69
N PRO A 140 8.85 -5.73 -23.73
CA PRO A 140 8.19 -6.10 -24.98
C PRO A 140 7.19 -7.26 -24.87
N ILE A 141 7.29 -8.09 -23.83
CA ILE A 141 6.44 -9.28 -23.70
C ILE A 141 5.73 -9.25 -22.36
N MET A 142 4.42 -9.48 -22.39
CA MET A 142 3.61 -9.77 -21.21
C MET A 142 2.95 -11.13 -21.42
N LEU A 143 2.93 -11.97 -20.40
CA LEU A 143 2.38 -13.32 -20.50
C LEU A 143 1.59 -13.70 -19.26
N TYR A 144 0.61 -14.58 -19.47
CA TYR A 144 -0.29 -15.10 -18.44
C TYR A 144 -0.25 -16.62 -18.49
N VAL A 145 -0.21 -17.27 -17.33
CA VAL A 145 -0.29 -18.72 -17.21
C VAL A 145 -1.49 -19.11 -16.36
N PHE A 146 -2.14 -20.20 -16.76
CA PHE A 146 -3.40 -20.68 -16.23
C PHE A 146 -3.24 -22.10 -15.68
N GLU A 147 -3.79 -22.32 -14.50
CA GLU A 147 -3.98 -23.64 -13.90
C GLU A 147 -5.48 -23.90 -13.76
N ASN A 148 -5.96 -25.04 -14.25
CA ASN A 148 -7.39 -25.38 -14.23
C ASN A 148 -8.29 -24.29 -14.84
N GLY A 149 -7.80 -23.63 -15.91
CA GLY A 149 -8.50 -22.55 -16.61
C GLY A 149 -8.51 -21.20 -15.89
N LYS A 150 -7.77 -21.06 -14.78
CA LYS A 150 -7.72 -19.89 -13.91
C LYS A 150 -6.30 -19.32 -13.85
N MET A 151 -6.16 -18.00 -13.99
CA MET A 151 -4.87 -17.32 -13.93
C MET A 151 -4.19 -17.59 -12.59
N SER A 152 -2.97 -18.13 -12.65
CA SER A 152 -2.17 -18.52 -11.47
C SER A 152 -0.91 -17.67 -11.33
N THR A 153 -0.30 -17.28 -12.45
CA THR A 153 0.84 -16.37 -12.50
C THR A 153 0.80 -15.57 -13.80
N CYS A 154 1.40 -14.39 -13.78
CA CYS A 154 1.69 -13.63 -14.99
C CYS A 154 3.10 -13.08 -14.91
N GLY A 155 3.63 -12.67 -16.05
CA GLY A 155 4.97 -12.12 -16.10
C GLY A 155 5.15 -11.08 -17.18
N VAL A 156 6.26 -10.36 -17.05
CA VAL A 156 6.72 -9.36 -18.00
C VAL A 156 8.19 -9.64 -18.29
N VAL A 157 8.55 -9.67 -19.57
CA VAL A 157 9.96 -9.74 -19.97
C VAL A 157 10.45 -8.33 -20.23
N CYS A 158 11.44 -7.89 -19.45
CA CYS A 158 12.11 -6.61 -19.60
C CYS A 158 13.46 -6.79 -20.30
N LYS A 159 13.89 -5.77 -21.05
CA LYS A 159 15.25 -5.72 -21.60
C LYS A 159 16.27 -5.54 -20.47
N ILE A 160 17.44 -6.14 -20.63
CA ILE A 160 18.56 -6.00 -19.69
C ILE A 160 18.97 -4.52 -19.54
N SER A 161 18.90 -3.73 -20.62
CA SER A 161 19.19 -2.30 -20.59
C SER A 161 18.29 -1.49 -19.65
N THR A 162 17.18 -2.07 -19.20
CA THR A 162 16.20 -1.45 -18.30
C THR A 162 16.39 -1.88 -16.83
N ALA A 163 17.35 -2.76 -16.53
CA ALA A 163 17.47 -3.39 -15.20
C ALA A 163 17.53 -2.39 -14.02
N TYR A 164 18.25 -1.28 -14.14
CA TYR A 164 18.30 -0.25 -13.09
C TYR A 164 16.92 0.41 -12.86
N GLN A 165 16.27 0.86 -13.95
CA GLN A 165 14.93 1.44 -13.88
C GLN A 165 13.87 0.44 -13.42
N LEU A 166 14.08 -0.85 -13.71
CA LEU A 166 13.23 -1.92 -13.21
C LEU A 166 13.36 -2.06 -11.69
N GLY A 167 14.58 -2.00 -11.15
CA GLY A 167 14.82 -1.98 -9.71
C GLY A 167 14.04 -0.86 -9.04
N ASP A 168 14.24 0.38 -9.51
CA ASP A 168 13.55 1.58 -9.03
C ASP A 168 12.02 1.46 -9.10
N PHE A 169 11.51 0.92 -10.22
CA PHE A 169 10.08 0.65 -10.41
C PHE A 169 9.50 -0.36 -9.41
N LEU A 170 10.25 -1.42 -9.09
CA LEU A 170 9.79 -2.46 -8.18
C LEU A 170 9.86 -2.02 -6.71
N VAL A 171 10.92 -1.31 -6.31
CA VAL A 171 11.11 -0.92 -4.89
C VAL A 171 10.17 0.20 -4.45
N GLU A 172 9.69 1.05 -5.36
CA GLU A 172 8.66 2.04 -5.00
C GLU A 172 7.26 1.41 -4.82
N ARG A 173 7.06 0.17 -5.26
CA ARG A 173 5.76 -0.53 -5.25
C ARG A 173 5.68 -1.66 -4.23
N TYR A 174 6.79 -2.35 -3.97
CA TYR A 174 6.79 -3.60 -3.22
C TYR A 174 7.90 -3.66 -2.19
N VAL A 175 7.67 -4.41 -1.12
CA VAL A 175 8.64 -4.63 -0.04
C VAL A 175 9.70 -5.62 -0.51
N PRO A 176 10.98 -5.24 -0.65
CA PRO A 176 12.03 -6.20 -0.95
C PRO A 176 12.27 -7.14 0.22
N VAL A 177 12.28 -8.45 -0.02
CA VAL A 177 12.54 -9.48 1.01
C VAL A 177 13.82 -10.27 0.77
N LYS A 178 14.24 -10.38 -0.49
CA LYS A 178 15.50 -11.01 -0.87
C LYS A 178 16.04 -10.32 -2.11
N VAL A 179 17.29 -9.89 -2.07
CA VAL A 179 17.98 -9.28 -3.21
C VAL A 179 19.30 -9.98 -3.39
N ASP A 180 19.58 -10.43 -4.61
CA ASP A 180 20.84 -11.04 -5.00
C ASP A 180 21.35 -10.28 -6.24
N VAL A 181 22.28 -9.38 -5.98
CA VAL A 181 22.87 -8.49 -7.00
C VAL A 181 23.78 -9.24 -7.96
N ASP A 182 24.39 -10.35 -7.52
CA ASP A 182 25.32 -11.13 -8.33
C ASP A 182 24.55 -11.96 -9.36
N ASN A 183 23.38 -12.48 -8.99
CA ASN A 183 22.50 -13.25 -9.87
C ASN A 183 21.40 -12.40 -10.53
N TYR A 184 21.44 -11.07 -10.38
CA TYR A 184 20.42 -10.14 -10.89
C TYR A 184 19.00 -10.58 -10.59
N SER A 185 18.75 -10.99 -9.34
CA SER A 185 17.45 -11.47 -8.89
C SER A 185 16.98 -10.78 -7.64
N ALA A 186 15.65 -10.62 -7.52
CA ALA A 186 15.02 -10.09 -6.33
C ALA A 186 13.67 -10.74 -6.11
N THR A 187 13.27 -10.84 -4.85
CA THR A 187 11.94 -11.22 -4.41
C THR A 187 11.38 -10.08 -3.58
N LEU A 188 10.17 -9.67 -3.90
CA LEU A 188 9.44 -8.59 -3.27
C LEU A 188 7.99 -9.02 -2.99
N LEU A 189 7.32 -8.29 -2.11
CA LEU A 189 5.95 -8.58 -1.69
C LEU A 189 5.08 -7.34 -1.83
N HIS A 190 3.87 -7.52 -2.32
CA HIS A 190 2.79 -6.56 -2.11
C HIS A 190 2.16 -6.83 -0.74
N CYS A 191 2.38 -5.89 0.17
CA CYS A 191 1.92 -5.96 1.55
C CYS A 191 0.89 -4.85 1.84
N TYR A 192 -0.02 -5.11 2.77
CA TYR A 192 -1.01 -4.13 3.23
C TYR A 192 -1.34 -4.29 4.71
N GLY A 193 -2.02 -3.27 5.25
CA GLY A 193 -2.43 -3.23 6.65
C GLY A 193 -1.36 -2.61 7.55
N LYS A 194 -1.07 -3.24 8.68
CA LYS A 194 -0.13 -2.72 9.69
C LYS A 194 1.26 -3.31 9.50
N ILE A 195 2.31 -2.51 9.66
CA ILE A 195 3.70 -3.00 9.54
C ILE A 195 4.00 -4.07 10.60
N SER A 196 3.39 -3.94 11.80
CA SER A 196 3.52 -4.92 12.88
C SER A 196 2.76 -6.23 12.65
N ASP A 197 1.79 -6.25 11.73
CA ASP A 197 1.02 -7.44 11.37
C ASP A 197 0.69 -7.45 9.86
N PRO A 198 1.71 -7.65 9.01
CA PRO A 198 1.58 -7.49 7.57
C PRO A 198 0.68 -8.56 6.97
N GLN A 199 -0.22 -8.14 6.09
CA GLN A 199 -0.93 -9.04 5.19
C GLN A 199 -0.23 -9.03 3.83
N ILE A 200 -0.11 -10.19 3.19
CA ILE A 200 0.51 -10.34 1.88
C ILE A 200 -0.59 -10.69 0.87
N ASP A 201 -0.64 -9.94 -0.23
CA ASP A 201 -1.59 -10.18 -1.31
C ASP A 201 -0.98 -11.06 -2.42
N TYR A 202 0.20 -10.68 -2.90
CA TYR A 202 0.95 -11.42 -3.91
C TYR A 202 2.45 -11.14 -3.82
N GLY A 203 3.21 -11.99 -4.49
CA GLY A 203 4.65 -11.90 -4.61
C GLY A 203 5.06 -11.42 -5.98
N VAL A 204 6.17 -10.70 -6.02
CA VAL A 204 6.84 -10.28 -7.25
C VAL A 204 8.27 -10.79 -7.18
N ALA A 205 8.76 -11.44 -8.23
CA ALA A 205 10.15 -11.80 -8.31
C ALA A 205 10.70 -11.44 -9.68
N MET A 206 11.97 -11.05 -9.73
CA MET A 206 12.70 -10.86 -10.97
C MET A 206 13.92 -11.76 -11.02
N GLN A 207 14.25 -12.27 -12.20
CA GLN A 207 15.52 -12.94 -12.45
C GLN A 207 15.95 -12.73 -13.90
N TYR A 208 17.26 -12.63 -14.11
CA TYR A 208 17.82 -12.71 -15.46
C TYR A 208 17.60 -14.11 -16.04
N ASN A 209 17.14 -14.18 -17.29
CA ASN A 209 17.02 -15.43 -18.02
C ASN A 209 17.77 -15.32 -19.37
N SER A 210 18.86 -16.08 -19.49
CA SER A 210 19.71 -16.08 -20.68
C SER A 210 19.05 -16.70 -21.91
N SER A 211 18.11 -17.64 -21.73
CA SER A 211 17.38 -18.25 -22.85
C SER A 211 16.39 -17.27 -23.48
N ILE A 212 15.81 -16.39 -22.66
CA ILE A 212 14.90 -15.32 -23.10
C ILE A 212 15.68 -14.08 -23.56
N GLY A 213 16.91 -13.89 -23.06
CA GLY A 213 17.74 -12.72 -23.35
C GLY A 213 17.27 -11.45 -22.62
N GLY A 214 16.61 -11.61 -21.46
CA GLY A 214 15.99 -10.51 -20.73
C GLY A 214 15.84 -10.80 -19.24
N VAL A 215 15.27 -9.84 -18.51
CA VAL A 215 14.87 -9.99 -17.11
C VAL A 215 13.41 -10.41 -17.10
N LEU A 216 13.10 -11.58 -16.58
CA LEU A 216 11.74 -12.04 -16.39
C LEU A 216 11.26 -11.57 -15.01
N VAL A 217 10.17 -10.81 -14.98
CA VAL A 217 9.45 -10.45 -13.76
C VAL A 217 8.23 -11.34 -13.66
N ALA A 218 8.11 -12.09 -12.58
CA ALA A 218 6.99 -12.96 -12.25
C ALA A 218 6.14 -12.34 -11.14
N TYR A 219 4.82 -12.35 -11.36
CA TYR A 219 3.80 -12.00 -10.40
C TYR A 219 3.00 -13.25 -10.06
N THR A 220 2.83 -13.56 -8.78
CA THR A 220 2.07 -14.75 -8.39
C THR A 220 1.36 -14.56 -7.06
N GLY A 221 0.11 -14.99 -7.01
CA GLY A 221 -0.73 -14.88 -5.82
C GLY A 221 -0.27 -15.78 -4.67
N VAL A 222 -0.71 -15.45 -3.46
CA VAL A 222 -0.53 -16.34 -2.31
C VAL A 222 -1.39 -17.60 -2.44
N ASN A 223 -0.83 -18.77 -2.13
CA ASN A 223 -1.57 -20.04 -2.19
C ASN A 223 -2.72 -20.14 -1.17
N ASN A 224 -2.79 -19.22 -0.21
CA ASN A 224 -3.83 -19.16 0.82
C ASN A 224 -4.21 -17.69 1.11
N SER A 225 -5.51 -17.39 1.15
CA SER A 225 -6.07 -16.03 1.27
C SER A 225 -5.79 -15.30 2.59
N LYS A 226 -5.04 -15.93 3.51
CA LYS A 226 -4.65 -15.36 4.81
C LYS A 226 -3.14 -15.52 5.12
N SER A 227 -2.30 -15.68 4.10
CA SER A 227 -0.87 -15.85 4.35
C SER A 227 -0.23 -14.57 4.87
N ARG A 228 0.58 -14.74 5.92
CA ARG A 228 1.48 -13.72 6.48
C ARG A 228 2.95 -13.97 6.14
N SER A 229 3.24 -15.02 5.36
CA SER A 229 4.60 -15.46 5.04
C SER A 229 4.85 -15.50 3.53
N ALA A 230 6.05 -15.03 3.14
CA ALA A 230 6.58 -15.17 1.79
C ALA A 230 6.73 -16.64 1.37
N GLU A 231 6.88 -17.57 2.32
CA GLU A 231 6.98 -19.02 2.06
C GLU A 231 5.70 -19.61 1.46
N ALA A 232 4.57 -18.91 1.58
CA ALA A 232 3.33 -19.33 0.93
C ALA A 232 3.32 -19.07 -0.58
N ILE A 233 4.38 -18.47 -1.13
CA ILE A 233 4.51 -18.09 -2.53
C ILE A 233 5.55 -18.97 -3.19
N ASN A 234 5.17 -19.67 -4.26
CA ASN A 234 6.05 -20.60 -4.96
C ASN A 234 6.67 -19.94 -6.19
N PHE A 235 7.66 -19.07 -5.98
CA PHE A 235 8.40 -18.40 -7.06
C PHE A 235 9.09 -19.37 -8.03
N PRO A 236 9.73 -20.47 -7.59
CA PRO A 236 10.30 -21.45 -8.52
C PRO A 236 9.27 -22.00 -9.51
N LYS A 237 8.08 -22.40 -9.02
CA LYS A 237 6.99 -22.88 -9.88
C LYS A 237 6.48 -21.77 -10.81
N ALA A 238 6.39 -20.53 -10.34
CA ALA A 238 5.98 -19.40 -11.17
C ALA A 238 6.95 -19.19 -12.34
N PHE A 239 8.26 -19.14 -12.07
CA PHE A 239 9.28 -19.02 -13.11
C PHE A 239 9.28 -20.21 -14.07
N GLU A 240 9.24 -21.45 -13.57
CA GLU A 240 9.19 -22.64 -14.43
C GLU A 240 8.00 -22.57 -15.39
N SER A 241 6.83 -22.16 -14.90
CA SER A 241 5.61 -22.07 -15.69
C SER A 241 5.69 -20.96 -16.76
N LEU A 242 6.23 -19.81 -16.41
CA LEU A 242 6.44 -18.69 -17.34
C LEU A 242 7.49 -19.01 -18.41
N GLU A 243 8.61 -19.60 -18.01
CA GLU A 243 9.68 -19.99 -18.92
C GLU A 243 9.25 -21.09 -19.88
N LYS A 244 8.39 -22.02 -19.42
CA LYS A 244 7.78 -23.03 -20.29
C LYS A 244 6.85 -22.41 -21.33
N ALA A 245 6.07 -21.40 -20.94
CA ALA A 245 5.18 -20.69 -21.88
C ALA A 245 5.95 -19.91 -22.96
N LEU A 246 7.20 -19.49 -22.68
CA LEU A 246 8.03 -18.73 -23.62
C LEU A 246 8.83 -19.61 -24.61
N LYS A 247 8.78 -20.94 -24.47
CA LYS A 247 9.47 -21.90 -25.36
C LYS A 247 8.53 -22.42 -26.44
#